data_AF-A0A8J8AEB7-F1
#
_entry.id   AF-A0A8J8AEB7-F1
#
_cell.length_a   1.000
_cell.length_b   1.000
_cell.length_c   1.000
_cell.angle_alpha   90.00
_cell.angle_beta   90.00
_cell.angle_gamma   90.00
#
_symmetry.space_group_name_H-M   'P 1'
#
loop_
_entity.id
_entity.type
_entity.pdbx_description
1 polymer ?
#
loop_
_entity_poly.entity_id
_entity_poly.type
_entity_poly.pdbx_seq_one_letter_code
_entity_poly.pdbx_strand_id
1 'polypeptide(L)'
;VFSEMSVCGYPARDFVEFNDFINKCYESIDIIKQHADTIGVLVGSPARNKITKGKDLFNAAFFLYEKEVKAAIHKTCLPTYDVFDEYRYFEPAYHWNVIEFKGKKLAVTICEDIWNLGNNPLYRIC
;
A
#
# COMPACT_ATOMS: atom_id res chain seq x y z
N VAL A 1 -13.90 -1.71 -1.08
CA VAL A 1 -12.67 -0.93 -0.84
C VAL A 1 -12.54 -0.80 0.66
N PHE A 2 -11.37 -1.10 1.23
CA PHE A 2 -11.08 -0.98 2.65
C PHE A 2 -10.06 0.13 2.91
N SER A 3 -9.89 0.51 4.17
CA SER A 3 -9.00 1.61 4.58
C SER A 3 -7.51 1.27 4.41
N GLU A 4 -6.68 2.30 4.46
CA GLU A 4 -5.23 2.20 4.56
C GLU A 4 -4.82 1.27 5.72
N MET A 5 -3.87 0.38 5.45
CA MET A 5 -3.32 -0.59 6.40
C MET A 5 -4.40 -1.41 7.15
N SER A 6 -5.59 -1.61 6.55
CA SER A 6 -6.73 -2.32 7.15
C SER A 6 -6.44 -3.75 7.60
N VAL A 7 -5.47 -4.44 7.00
CA VAL A 7 -5.08 -5.80 7.40
C VAL A 7 -4.43 -5.82 8.79
N CYS A 8 -3.64 -4.80 9.12
CA CYS A 8 -2.80 -4.77 10.32
C CYS A 8 -3.16 -3.64 11.30
N GLY A 9 -4.04 -2.73 10.90
CA GLY A 9 -4.33 -1.49 11.63
C GLY A 9 -3.34 -0.38 11.33
N TYR A 10 -3.75 0.86 11.62
CA TYR A 10 -2.95 2.07 11.42
C TYR A 10 -3.00 2.99 12.65
N PRO A 11 -1.86 3.52 13.14
CA PRO A 11 -0.50 3.21 12.71
C PRO A 11 0.05 1.94 13.41
N ALA A 12 0.65 1.03 12.65
CA ALA A 12 1.35 -0.13 13.21
C ALA A 12 2.70 0.22 13.88
N ARG A 13 3.31 1.36 13.51
CA ARG A 13 4.61 1.85 14.04
C ARG A 13 5.68 0.75 13.94
N ASP A 14 6.56 0.63 14.94
CA ASP A 14 7.68 -0.33 14.99
C ASP A 14 7.27 -1.81 14.79
N PHE A 15 5.98 -2.18 14.87
CA PHE A 15 5.57 -3.55 14.53
C PHE A 15 5.94 -3.96 13.10
N VAL A 16 6.01 -2.99 12.18
CA VAL A 16 6.38 -3.25 10.79
C VAL A 16 7.84 -3.68 10.62
N GLU A 17 8.70 -3.45 11.63
CA GLU A 17 10.09 -3.91 11.63
C GLU A 17 10.20 -5.44 11.89
N PHE A 18 9.15 -6.07 12.42
CA PHE A 18 9.16 -7.50 12.70
C PHE A 18 8.71 -8.31 11.49
N ASN A 19 9.61 -9.16 10.97
CA ASN A 19 9.30 -10.03 9.84
C ASN A 19 8.08 -10.92 10.08
N ASP A 20 7.88 -11.43 11.30
CA ASP A 20 6.73 -12.28 11.63
C ASP A 20 5.41 -11.50 11.56
N PHE A 21 5.43 -10.20 11.90
CA PHE A 21 4.24 -9.34 11.77
C PHE A 21 3.89 -9.14 10.29
N ILE A 22 4.88 -8.85 9.46
CA ILE A 22 4.70 -8.70 8.01
C ILE A 22 4.20 -10.02 7.38
N ASN A 23 4.76 -11.15 7.78
CA ASN A 23 4.35 -12.46 7.26
C ASN A 23 2.88 -12.76 7.62
N LYS A 24 2.43 -12.44 8.84
CA LYS A 24 1.00 -12.54 9.23
C LYS A 24 0.08 -11.64 8.41
N CYS A 25 0.56 -10.47 7.97
CA CYS A 25 -0.21 -9.61 7.06
C CYS A 25 -0.39 -10.31 5.70
N TYR A 26 0.67 -10.91 5.16
CA TYR A 26 0.59 -11.69 3.91
C TYR A 26 -0.32 -12.91 4.05
N GLU A 27 -0.21 -13.67 5.14
CA GLU A 27 -1.11 -14.80 5.42
C GLU A 27 -2.58 -14.35 5.47
N SER A 28 -2.85 -13.20 6.09
CA SER A 28 -4.20 -12.62 6.14
C SER A 28 -4.70 -12.23 4.75
N ILE A 29 -3.86 -11.64 3.90
CA ILE A 29 -4.19 -11.36 2.49
C ILE A 29 -4.49 -12.66 1.73
N ASP A 30 -3.71 -13.72 1.97
CA ASP A 30 -3.91 -15.02 1.33
C ASP A 30 -5.24 -15.69 1.72
N ILE A 31 -5.72 -15.44 2.94
CA ILE A 31 -7.07 -15.84 3.39
C ILE A 31 -8.11 -14.96 2.69
N ILE A 32 -7.97 -13.63 2.75
CA ILE A 32 -8.94 -12.67 2.21
C ILE A 32 -9.15 -12.89 0.70
N LYS A 33 -8.06 -13.11 -0.05
CA LYS A 33 -8.16 -13.26 -1.52
C LYS A 33 -9.05 -14.44 -1.91
N GLN A 34 -9.15 -15.51 -1.12
CA GLN A 34 -10.05 -16.64 -1.43
C GLN A 34 -11.53 -16.24 -1.53
N HIS A 35 -11.89 -15.12 -0.90
CA HIS A 35 -13.24 -14.54 -0.94
C HIS A 35 -13.41 -13.48 -2.05
N ALA A 36 -12.34 -13.10 -2.74
CA ALA A 36 -12.32 -12.13 -3.84
C ALA A 36 -12.33 -12.86 -5.20
N ASP A 37 -13.35 -13.68 -5.46
CA ASP A 37 -13.50 -14.43 -6.71
C ASP A 37 -14.05 -13.52 -7.83
N THR A 38 -15.35 -13.24 -7.77
CA THR A 38 -16.08 -12.48 -8.81
C THR A 38 -16.14 -10.97 -8.53
N ILE A 39 -15.61 -10.55 -7.39
CA ILE A 39 -15.55 -9.16 -6.91
C ILE A 39 -14.10 -8.69 -6.79
N GLY A 40 -13.85 -7.43 -7.17
CA GLY A 40 -12.56 -6.78 -6.92
C GLY A 40 -12.51 -6.23 -5.50
N VAL A 41 -11.44 -6.51 -4.78
CA VAL A 41 -11.23 -6.09 -3.39
C VAL A 41 -9.93 -5.31 -3.29
N LEU A 42 -9.96 -4.13 -2.67
CA LEU A 42 -8.77 -3.35 -2.32
C LEU A 42 -8.62 -3.36 -0.81
N VAL A 43 -7.48 -3.85 -0.31
CA VAL A 43 -7.13 -3.90 1.13
C VAL A 43 -5.74 -3.29 1.36
N GLY A 44 -5.58 -2.61 2.49
CA GLY A 44 -4.34 -1.94 2.86
C GLY A 44 -3.46 -2.82 3.74
N SER A 45 -2.16 -2.88 3.47
CA SER A 45 -1.17 -3.68 4.22
C SER A 45 0.25 -3.23 3.87
N PRO A 46 1.25 -3.48 4.72
CA PRO A 46 2.64 -3.30 4.32
C PRO A 46 2.99 -4.27 3.19
N ALA A 47 3.85 -3.83 2.26
CA ALA A 47 4.39 -4.64 1.18
C ALA A 47 5.92 -4.61 1.18
N ARG A 48 6.58 -5.76 1.02
CA ARG A 48 8.05 -5.82 0.92
C ARG A 48 8.56 -5.14 -0.34
N ASN A 49 9.57 -4.30 -0.16
CA ASN A 49 10.38 -3.78 -1.25
C ASN A 49 11.31 -4.90 -1.75
N LYS A 50 11.21 -5.22 -3.04
CA LYS A 50 12.03 -6.24 -3.70
C LYS A 50 13.39 -5.72 -4.15
N ILE A 51 13.59 -4.40 -4.13
CA ILE A 51 14.84 -3.75 -4.49
C ILE A 51 15.63 -3.53 -3.20
N THR A 52 16.90 -3.95 -3.19
CA THR A 52 17.80 -3.81 -2.02
C THR A 52 18.08 -2.35 -1.62
N LYS A 53 17.76 -1.39 -2.49
CA LYS A 53 17.97 0.04 -2.24
C LYS A 53 16.69 0.68 -1.70
N GLY A 54 16.86 1.52 -0.69
CA GLY A 54 15.76 2.22 -0.02
C GLY A 54 15.34 1.47 1.25
N LYS A 55 14.12 1.73 1.73
CA LYS A 55 13.56 0.97 2.86
C LYS A 55 12.93 -0.34 2.41
N ASP A 56 12.83 -1.27 3.36
CA ASP A 56 12.41 -2.64 3.10
C ASP A 56 10.90 -2.79 2.85
N LEU A 57 10.11 -1.76 3.12
CA LEU A 57 8.65 -1.81 3.06
C LEU A 57 8.05 -0.63 2.30
N PHE A 58 6.87 -0.86 1.73
CA PHE A 58 5.94 0.13 1.22
C PHE A 58 4.65 0.08 2.03
N ASN A 59 4.01 1.24 2.23
CA ASN A 59 2.61 1.30 2.58
C ASN A 59 1.80 1.04 1.31
N ALA A 60 0.97 -0.01 1.27
CA ALA A 60 0.41 -0.50 0.03
C ALA A 60 -1.09 -0.82 0.09
N ALA A 61 -1.74 -0.67 -1.05
CA ALA A 61 -3.06 -1.21 -1.34
C ALA A 61 -2.93 -2.40 -2.30
N PHE A 62 -3.39 -3.56 -1.86
CA PHE A 62 -3.41 -4.79 -2.66
C PHE A 62 -4.76 -4.93 -3.35
N PHE A 63 -4.74 -5.13 -4.67
CA PHE A 63 -5.92 -5.44 -5.46
C PHE A 63 -6.06 -6.94 -5.65
N LEU A 64 -7.16 -7.47 -5.12
CA LEU A 64 -7.49 -8.89 -5.12
C LEU A 64 -8.67 -9.14 -6.05
N TYR A 65 -8.55 -10.14 -6.92
CA TYR A 65 -9.60 -10.55 -7.85
C TYR A 65 -9.28 -11.96 -8.37
N GLU A 66 -10.28 -12.77 -8.69
CA GLU A 66 -10.12 -14.18 -9.11
C GLU A 66 -9.25 -15.00 -8.14
N LYS A 67 -9.37 -14.72 -6.84
CA LYS A 67 -8.59 -15.36 -5.77
C LYS A 67 -7.08 -15.14 -5.82
N GLU A 68 -6.65 -14.12 -6.56
CA GLU A 68 -5.24 -13.76 -6.73
C GLU A 68 -4.99 -12.31 -6.30
N VAL A 69 -3.73 -12.02 -5.97
CA VAL A 69 -3.24 -10.65 -5.86
C VAL A 69 -2.90 -10.19 -7.28
N LYS A 70 -3.76 -9.37 -7.88
CA LYS A 70 -3.59 -8.89 -9.26
C LYS A 70 -2.66 -7.67 -9.35
N ALA A 71 -2.60 -6.85 -8.30
CA ALA A 71 -1.69 -5.70 -8.23
C ALA A 71 -1.39 -5.30 -6.78
N ALA A 72 -0.27 -4.61 -6.58
CA ALA A 72 0.07 -3.89 -5.36
C ALA A 72 0.42 -2.44 -5.74
N ILE A 73 -0.25 -1.49 -5.11
CA ILE A 73 -0.09 -0.06 -5.34
C ILE A 73 0.57 0.51 -4.10
N HIS A 74 1.69 1.20 -4.27
CA HIS A 74 2.47 1.73 -3.16
C HIS A 74 2.18 3.22 -2.99
N LYS A 75 2.06 3.66 -1.74
CA LYS A 75 1.88 5.07 -1.36
C LYS A 75 3.10 5.87 -1.80
N THR A 76 2.87 7.08 -2.28
CA THR A 76 3.91 7.97 -2.80
C THR A 76 4.26 9.04 -1.77
N CYS A 77 3.27 9.78 -1.31
CA CYS A 77 3.44 10.94 -0.47
C CYS A 77 3.39 10.45 1.00
N LEU A 78 4.56 10.21 1.61
CA LEU A 78 4.71 9.70 2.98
C LEU A 78 4.83 10.87 3.99
N PRO A 79 3.80 11.16 4.81
CA PRO A 79 3.86 12.27 5.76
C PRO A 79 4.84 12.02 6.91
N THR A 80 5.57 13.08 7.30
CA THR A 80 6.53 13.09 8.42
C THR A 80 6.26 14.23 9.40
N TYR A 81 5.02 14.70 9.47
CA TYR A 81 4.61 15.83 10.30
C TYR A 81 3.49 15.41 11.25
N ASP A 82 3.32 16.20 12.32
CA ASP A 82 2.32 15.98 13.36
C ASP A 82 2.43 14.56 13.98
N VAL A 83 1.40 13.73 13.82
CA VAL A 83 1.34 12.37 14.38
C VAL A 83 1.93 11.31 13.44
N PHE A 84 2.38 11.70 12.24
CA PHE A 84 2.84 10.80 11.20
C PHE A 84 4.37 10.73 11.14
N ASP A 85 4.89 9.52 11.02
CA ASP A 85 6.31 9.22 10.82
C ASP A 85 6.47 8.12 9.77
N GLU A 86 5.71 8.20 8.67
CA GLU A 86 5.67 7.12 7.67
C GLU A 86 7.00 6.96 6.94
N TYR A 87 7.71 8.07 6.69
CA TYR A 87 9.04 8.02 6.12
C TYR A 87 10.08 7.40 7.08
N ARG A 88 9.76 7.03 8.32
CA ARG A 88 10.66 6.17 9.08
C ARG A 88 10.62 4.73 8.58
N TYR A 89 9.43 4.23 8.27
CA TYR A 89 9.18 2.80 8.02
C TYR A 89 9.09 2.44 6.54
N PHE A 90 8.56 3.35 5.71
CA PHE A 90 8.21 3.05 4.32
C PHE A 90 9.09 3.79 3.32
N GLU A 91 9.32 3.14 2.18
CA GLU A 91 9.87 3.72 0.96
C GLU A 91 8.72 4.36 0.15
N PRO A 92 8.89 5.55 -0.43
CA PRO A 92 7.89 6.12 -1.33
C PRO A 92 7.91 5.40 -2.69
N ALA A 93 6.75 5.27 -3.32
CA ALA A 93 6.66 4.72 -4.67
C ALA A 93 7.47 5.53 -5.71
N TYR A 94 8.01 4.83 -6.70
CA TYR A 94 8.73 5.42 -7.85
C TYR A 94 7.93 5.39 -9.16
N HIS A 95 6.89 4.55 -9.20
CA HIS A 95 6.11 4.28 -10.40
C HIS A 95 4.62 4.21 -10.02
N TRP A 96 3.78 4.79 -10.87
CA TRP A 96 2.33 4.74 -10.75
C TRP A 96 1.78 3.89 -11.87
N ASN A 97 0.89 2.96 -11.50
CA ASN A 97 0.21 2.11 -12.46
C ASN A 97 -1.29 2.20 -12.24
N VAL A 98 -2.04 2.22 -13.33
CA VAL A 98 -3.48 2.04 -13.29
C VAL A 98 -3.81 0.55 -13.35
N ILE A 99 -4.89 0.16 -12.69
CA ILE A 99 -5.41 -1.20 -12.76
C ILE A 99 -6.49 -1.24 -13.83
N GLU A 100 -6.39 -2.17 -14.77
CA GLU A 100 -7.49 -2.45 -15.69
C GLU A 100 -8.46 -3.45 -15.03
N PHE A 101 -9.72 -3.05 -14.87
CA PHE A 101 -10.73 -3.89 -14.25
C PHE A 101 -12.08 -3.69 -14.94
N LYS A 102 -12.64 -4.78 -15.49
CA LYS A 102 -13.96 -4.81 -16.17
C LYS A 102 -14.13 -3.68 -17.21
N GLY A 103 -13.11 -3.47 -18.04
CA GLY A 103 -13.11 -2.46 -19.10
C GLY A 103 -12.96 -1.01 -18.61
N LYS A 104 -12.58 -0.81 -17.34
CA LYS A 104 -12.29 0.51 -16.74
C LYS A 104 -10.85 0.57 -16.26
N LYS A 105 -10.29 1.78 -16.25
CA LYS A 105 -8.98 2.07 -15.65
C LYS A 105 -9.20 2.65 -14.25
N LEU A 106 -8.62 2.02 -13.25
CA LEU A 106 -8.68 2.46 -11.86
C LEU A 106 -7.34 3.07 -11.47
N ALA A 107 -7.35 4.36 -11.15
CA ALA A 107 -6.24 5.01 -10.46
C ALA A 107 -6.49 4.89 -8.96
N VAL A 108 -5.51 4.37 -8.22
CA VAL A 108 -5.60 4.18 -6.76
C VAL A 108 -4.58 5.08 -6.11
N THR A 109 -5.05 5.91 -5.18
CA THR A 109 -4.23 6.77 -4.31
C THR A 109 -4.43 6.34 -2.86
N ILE A 110 -3.42 6.53 -2.01
CA ILE A 110 -3.48 6.19 -0.59
C ILE A 110 -3.31 7.46 0.24
N CYS A 111 -4.37 7.84 0.97
CA CYS A 111 -4.43 8.98 1.88
C CYS A 111 -3.75 10.25 1.33
N GLU A 112 -2.61 10.68 1.88
CA GLU A 112 -1.82 11.86 1.49
C GLU A 112 -1.56 12.00 -0.02
N ASP A 113 -1.56 10.90 -0.77
CA ASP A 113 -1.38 10.93 -2.23
C ASP A 113 -2.37 11.86 -2.94
N ILE A 114 -3.61 12.00 -2.46
CA ILE A 114 -4.61 12.88 -3.10
C ILE A 114 -4.52 14.34 -2.64
N TRP A 115 -3.84 14.62 -1.53
CA TRP A 115 -3.77 15.95 -0.93
C TRP A 115 -2.63 16.78 -1.50
N ASN A 116 -1.54 16.13 -1.90
CA ASN A 116 -0.38 16.84 -2.43
C ASN A 116 -0.46 17.01 -3.96
N LEU A 117 -1.28 17.97 -4.41
CA LEU A 117 -1.46 18.29 -5.84
C LEU A 117 -0.51 19.42 -6.33
N GLY A 118 0.57 19.69 -5.59
CA GLY A 118 1.47 20.83 -5.84
C GLY A 118 2.95 20.45 -5.88
N ASN A 119 3.80 21.42 -6.25
CA ASN A 119 5.26 21.26 -6.37
C ASN A 119 5.97 21.25 -4.99
N ASN A 120 5.54 20.38 -4.06
CA ASN A 120 6.24 20.22 -2.79
C ASN A 120 7.56 19.46 -3.01
N PRO A 121 8.73 20.08 -2.77
CA PRO A 121 10.03 19.48 -3.09
C PRO A 121 10.37 18.26 -2.23
N LEU A 122 9.62 18.00 -1.16
CA LEU A 122 9.78 16.82 -0.33
C LEU A 122 9.34 15.53 -1.04
N TYR A 123 8.45 15.64 -2.01
CA TYR A 123 7.92 14.49 -2.75
C TYR A 123 8.47 14.48 -4.16
N ARG A 124 8.83 13.30 -4.64
CA ARG A 124 9.49 13.16 -5.94
C ARG A 124 8.57 13.56 -7.08
N ILE A 125 7.31 13.11 -7.03
CA ILE A 125 6.19 13.51 -7.90
C ILE A 125 4.91 13.14 -7.13
N CYS A 126 3.99 14.08 -7.00
CA CYS A 126 2.56 13.86 -6.77
C CYS A 126 1.88 14.72 -7.89
#